data_AF-A0A2D6WN52-F1
#
_entry.id   AF-A0A2D6WN52-F1
#
_cell.length_a   1.000
_cell.length_b   1.000
_cell.length_c   1.000
_cell.angle_alpha   90.00
_cell.angle_beta   90.00
_cell.angle_gamma   90.00
#
_symmetry.space_group_name_H-M   'P 1'
#
loop_
_entity.id
_entity.type
_entity.pdbx_description
1 polymer ?
#
loop_
_entity_poly.entity_id
_entity_poly.type
_entity_poly.pdbx_seq_one_letter_code
_entity_poly.pdbx_strand_id
1 'polypeptide(L)'
;MPATFYSFLHIVGILMVFIGYGALLALALTKTEHPQVKKLGSITSGIGLTLILVAGFGLIAKMGYSYTAPWLILKLIVWLLLGASIALINRKPELAKIIWWLILALGMVAVFTVYFFKS
;
A
#
# COMPACT_ATOMS: atom_id res chain seq x y z
N MET A 1 21.28 -1.35 10.84
CA MET A 1 20.29 -0.26 10.89
C MET A 1 19.27 -0.49 12.02
N PRO A 2 18.87 0.56 12.75
CA PRO A 2 17.91 0.49 13.85
C PRO A 2 16.47 0.23 13.35
N ALA A 3 15.59 -0.25 14.23
CA ALA A 3 14.17 -0.47 13.91
C ALA A 3 13.47 0.82 13.42
N THR A 4 13.86 1.97 13.96
CA THR A 4 13.35 3.29 13.57
C THR A 4 13.59 3.62 12.10
N PHE A 5 14.70 3.18 11.52
CA PHE A 5 15.00 3.36 10.10
C PHE A 5 14.01 2.60 9.21
N TYR A 6 13.71 1.35 9.56
CA TYR A 6 12.69 0.56 8.85
C TYR A 6 11.29 1.16 9.04
N SER A 7 10.96 1.64 10.24
CA SER A 7 9.68 2.32 10.49
C SER A 7 9.54 3.57 9.61
N PHE A 8 10.60 4.38 9.48
CA PHE A 8 10.62 5.55 8.62
C PHE A 8 10.37 5.18 7.15
N LEU A 9 11.13 4.21 6.61
CA LEU A 9 10.94 3.75 5.22
C LEU A 9 9.55 3.16 4.98
N HIS A 10 9.00 2.44 5.95
CA HIS A 10 7.66 1.86 5.84
C HIS A 10 6.59 2.94 5.72
N ILE A 11 6.67 4.00 6.54
CA ILE A 11 5.75 5.14 6.48
C ILE A 11 5.92 5.92 5.17
N VAL A 12 7.15 6.18 4.73
CA VAL A 12 7.41 6.81 3.42
C VAL A 12 6.80 5.99 2.29
N GLY A 13 6.96 4.66 2.32
CA GLY A 13 6.33 3.76 1.34
C GLY A 13 4.81 3.86 1.33
N ILE A 14 4.17 3.93 2.51
CA ILE A 14 2.72 4.15 2.65
C ILE A 14 2.31 5.46 1.96
N LEU A 15 2.99 6.57 2.26
CA LEU A 15 2.68 7.86 1.65
C LEU A 15 2.79 7.81 0.12
N MET A 16 3.86 7.19 -0.40
CA MET A 16 4.05 7.02 -1.84
C MET A 16 2.91 6.22 -2.48
N VAL A 17 2.47 5.13 -1.85
CA VAL A 17 1.32 4.33 -2.33
C VAL A 17 0.05 5.17 -2.43
N PHE A 18 -0.30 5.88 -1.36
CA PHE A 18 -1.54 6.68 -1.33
C PHE A 18 -1.49 7.90 -2.27
N ILE A 19 -0.35 8.56 -2.41
CA ILE A 19 -0.16 9.63 -3.40
C ILE A 19 -0.33 9.08 -4.82
N GLY A 20 0.31 7.94 -5.11
CA GLY A 20 0.19 7.28 -6.42
C GLY A 20 -1.25 6.88 -6.73
N TYR A 21 -2.00 6.37 -5.75
CA TYR A 21 -3.42 6.09 -5.92
C TYR A 21 -4.27 7.33 -6.16
N GLY A 22 -4.02 8.43 -5.46
CA GLY A 22 -4.74 9.68 -5.69
C GLY A 22 -4.65 10.10 -7.15
N ALA A 23 -3.44 10.06 -7.73
CA ALA A 23 -3.24 10.36 -9.14
C ALA A 23 -3.96 9.39 -10.08
N LEU A 24 -3.81 8.07 -9.85
CA LEU A 24 -4.40 7.05 -10.73
C LEU A 24 -5.93 7.01 -10.67
N LEU A 25 -6.50 7.10 -9.46
CA LEU A 25 -7.94 7.12 -9.25
C LEU A 25 -8.58 8.40 -9.80
N ALA A 26 -7.93 9.55 -9.61
CA ALA A 26 -8.43 10.81 -10.18
C ALA A 26 -8.56 10.70 -11.71
N LEU A 27 -7.49 10.28 -12.40
CA LEU A 27 -7.51 10.08 -13.85
C LEU A 27 -8.58 9.08 -14.29
N ALA A 28 -8.72 7.96 -13.58
CA ALA A 28 -9.70 6.93 -13.91
C ALA A 28 -11.15 7.42 -13.72
N LEU A 29 -11.42 8.17 -12.65
CA LEU A 29 -12.75 8.70 -12.34
C LEU A 29 -13.17 9.85 -13.26
N THR A 30 -12.24 10.71 -13.65
CA THR A 30 -12.49 11.82 -14.60
C THR A 30 -12.43 11.39 -16.05
N LYS A 31 -12.07 10.12 -16.31
CA LYS A 31 -11.85 9.56 -17.67
C LYS A 31 -10.87 10.42 -18.48
N THR A 32 -9.86 10.97 -17.82
CA THR A 32 -8.85 11.85 -18.42
C THR A 32 -7.58 11.07 -18.72
N GLU A 33 -7.05 11.22 -19.92
CA GLU A 33 -5.79 10.61 -20.33
C GLU A 33 -4.64 11.60 -20.14
N HIS A 34 -3.81 11.38 -19.12
CA HIS A 34 -2.56 12.13 -18.93
C HIS A 34 -1.40 11.15 -18.69
N PRO A 35 -0.76 10.64 -19.77
CA PRO A 35 0.19 9.52 -19.69
C PRO A 35 1.35 9.75 -18.70
N GLN A 36 1.84 10.98 -18.60
CA GLN A 36 2.91 11.35 -17.66
C GLN A 36 2.47 11.20 -16.20
N VAL A 37 1.25 11.65 -15.85
CA VAL A 37 0.71 11.55 -14.49
C VAL A 37 0.36 10.10 -14.16
N LYS A 38 -0.18 9.34 -15.14
CA LYS A 38 -0.43 7.90 -15.00
C LYS A 38 0.86 7.12 -14.73
N LYS A 39 1.93 7.43 -15.48
CA LYS A 39 3.26 6.83 -15.30
C LYS A 39 3.83 7.19 -13.92
N LEU A 40 3.78 8.47 -13.54
CA LEU A 40 4.26 8.92 -12.24
C LEU A 40 3.50 8.25 -11.09
N GLY A 41 2.17 8.21 -11.14
CA GLY A 41 1.34 7.55 -10.14
C GLY A 41 1.61 6.06 -10.02
N SER A 42 1.82 5.37 -11.14
CA SER A 42 2.15 3.93 -11.17
C SER A 42 3.55 3.64 -10.61
N ILE A 43 4.56 4.44 -10.98
CA ILE A 43 5.93 4.28 -10.48
C ILE A 43 5.98 4.59 -8.98
N THR A 44 5.42 5.71 -8.55
CA THR A 44 5.41 6.10 -7.14
C THR A 44 4.70 5.07 -6.27
N SER A 45 3.53 4.57 -6.69
CA SER A 45 2.82 3.53 -5.94
C SER A 45 3.55 2.18 -5.96
N GLY A 46 4.15 1.78 -7.08
CA GLY A 46 4.93 0.54 -7.18
C GLY A 46 6.20 0.54 -6.33
N ILE A 47 6.96 1.64 -6.34
CA ILE A 47 8.15 1.82 -5.49
C ILE A 47 7.71 1.90 -4.02
N GLY A 48 6.64 2.66 -3.73
CA GLY A 48 6.08 2.75 -2.39
C GLY A 48 5.73 1.38 -1.83
N LEU A 49 5.08 0.52 -2.61
CA LEU A 49 4.75 -0.85 -2.20
C LEU A 49 5.99 -1.69 -1.91
N THR A 50 7.02 -1.57 -2.76
CA THR A 50 8.30 -2.26 -2.55
C THR A 50 8.93 -1.83 -1.23
N LEU A 51 8.92 -0.52 -0.93
CA LEU A 51 9.42 0.02 0.33
C LEU A 51 8.61 -0.50 1.53
N ILE A 52 7.28 -0.53 1.44
CA ILE A 52 6.41 -1.08 2.50
C ILE A 52 6.81 -2.53 2.82
N LEU A 53 6.96 -3.37 1.79
CA LEU A 53 7.29 -4.79 1.99
C LEU A 53 8.68 -4.97 2.58
N VAL A 54 9.71 -4.40 1.95
CA VAL A 54 11.11 -4.54 2.41
C VAL A 54 11.29 -3.97 3.81
N ALA A 55 10.76 -2.77 4.07
CA ALA A 55 10.87 -2.14 5.37
C ALA A 55 10.02 -2.84 6.42
N GLY A 56 8.85 -3.38 6.04
CA GLY A 56 7.98 -4.16 6.92
C GLY A 56 8.68 -5.42 7.43
N PHE A 57 9.24 -6.23 6.53
CA PHE A 57 10.03 -7.42 6.90
C PHE A 57 11.25 -7.06 7.75
N GLY A 58 11.96 -5.98 7.39
CA GLY A 58 13.09 -5.49 8.20
C GLY A 58 12.68 -5.09 9.62
N LEU A 59 11.52 -4.45 9.78
CA LEU A 59 10.98 -4.07 11.09
C LEU A 59 10.62 -5.29 11.93
N ILE A 60 9.97 -6.30 11.34
CA ILE A 60 9.60 -7.57 12.00
C ILE A 60 10.85 -8.29 12.50
N ALA A 61 11.87 -8.40 11.65
CA ALA A 61 13.16 -8.99 12.01
C ALA A 61 13.81 -8.30 13.20
N LYS A 62 13.72 -6.96 13.27
CA LYS A 62 14.32 -6.16 14.36
C LYS A 62 13.53 -6.19 15.65
N MET A 63 12.21 -6.35 15.58
CA MET A 63 11.34 -6.47 16.76
C MET A 63 11.28 -7.90 17.31
N GLY A 64 11.81 -8.90 16.59
CA GLY A 64 11.81 -10.29 17.04
C GLY A 64 10.45 -10.98 16.93
N TYR A 65 9.52 -10.45 16.13
CA TYR A 65 8.22 -11.09 15.91
C TYR A 65 8.32 -12.26 14.93
N SER A 66 7.46 -13.27 15.13
CA SER A 66 7.33 -14.39 14.18
C SER A 66 6.73 -13.92 12.85
N TYR A 67 7.30 -14.39 11.74
CA TYR A 67 6.76 -14.14 10.40
C TYR A 67 5.41 -14.83 10.14
N THR A 68 5.07 -15.84 10.93
CA THR A 68 3.81 -16.60 10.84
C THR A 68 2.73 -16.08 11.76
N ALA A 69 2.98 -14.98 12.48
CA ALA A 69 1.97 -14.38 13.35
C ALA A 69 0.71 -14.02 12.54
N PRO A 70 -0.50 -14.39 12.99
CA PRO A 70 -1.74 -14.16 12.22
C PRO A 70 -1.95 -12.70 11.81
N TRP A 71 -1.63 -11.74 12.70
CA TRP A 71 -1.74 -10.31 12.41
C TRP A 71 -0.81 -9.85 11.28
N LEU A 72 0.35 -10.51 11.16
CA LEU A 72 1.34 -10.19 10.15
C LEU A 72 0.94 -10.78 8.80
N ILE A 73 0.42 -12.01 8.78
CA ILE A 73 -0.13 -12.63 7.57
C ILE A 73 -1.28 -11.77 7.04
N LEU A 74 -2.19 -11.34 7.91
CA LEU A 74 -3.29 -10.45 7.53
C LEU A 74 -2.78 -9.13 6.92
N LYS A 75 -1.77 -8.52 7.55
CA LYS A 75 -1.16 -7.29 7.04
C LYS A 75 -0.46 -7.49 5.69
N LEU A 76 0.19 -8.65 5.49
CA LEU A 76 0.80 -9.00 4.20
C LEU A 76 -0.25 -9.15 3.11
N ILE A 77 -1.38 -9.79 3.40
CA ILE A 77 -2.52 -9.90 2.48
C ILE A 77 -3.00 -8.49 2.09
N VAL A 78 -3.13 -7.58 3.05
CA VAL A 78 -3.53 -6.19 2.77
C VAL A 78 -2.55 -5.50 1.82
N TRP A 79 -1.23 -5.63 2.02
CA TRP A 79 -0.24 -5.06 1.12
C TRP A 79 -0.30 -5.65 -0.29
N LEU A 80 -0.52 -6.96 -0.41
CA LEU A 80 -0.69 -7.62 -1.71
C LEU A 80 -1.96 -7.17 -2.43
N LEU A 81 -3.08 -7.02 -1.72
CA LEU A 81 -4.33 -6.51 -2.29
C LEU A 81 -4.20 -5.05 -2.74
N LEU A 82 -3.47 -4.23 -1.99
CA LEU A 82 -3.10 -2.89 -2.43
C LEU A 82 -2.27 -3.02 -3.71
N GLY A 83 -1.15 -3.75 -3.73
CA GLY A 83 -0.35 -3.91 -4.96
C GLY A 83 -1.14 -4.35 -6.19
N ALA A 84 -2.06 -5.31 -6.03
CA ALA A 84 -2.96 -5.74 -7.10
C ALA A 84 -3.90 -4.62 -7.59
N SER A 85 -4.33 -3.74 -6.70
CA SER A 85 -5.21 -2.60 -7.02
C SER A 85 -4.55 -1.60 -7.96
N ILE A 86 -3.23 -1.40 -7.91
CA ILE A 86 -2.49 -0.56 -8.87
C ILE A 86 -2.69 -1.06 -10.30
N ALA A 87 -2.55 -2.37 -10.51
CA ALA A 87 -2.76 -2.98 -11.81
C ALA A 87 -4.23 -2.92 -12.23
N LEU A 88 -5.15 -3.11 -11.29
CA LEU A 88 -6.59 -3.08 -11.55
C LEU A 88 -7.06 -1.68 -11.98
N ILE A 89 -6.61 -0.61 -11.32
CA ILE A 89 -6.95 0.78 -11.71
C ILE A 89 -6.48 1.06 -13.14
N ASN A 90 -5.26 0.61 -13.49
CA ASN A 90 -4.67 0.86 -14.79
C ASN A 90 -5.29 0.05 -15.93
N ARG A 91 -5.79 -1.18 -15.64
CA ARG A 91 -6.36 -2.11 -16.63
C ARG A 91 -7.88 -2.03 -16.71
N LYS A 92 -8.56 -1.68 -15.62
CA LYS A 92 -10.01 -1.64 -15.47
C LYS A 92 -10.46 -0.34 -14.78
N PRO A 93 -10.27 0.83 -15.42
CA PRO A 93 -10.63 2.12 -14.84
C PRO A 93 -12.12 2.23 -14.50
N GLU A 94 -13.00 1.43 -15.12
CA GLU A 94 -14.42 1.33 -14.79
C GLU A 94 -14.68 0.89 -13.34
N LEU A 95 -13.72 0.18 -12.71
CA LEU A 95 -13.81 -0.23 -11.32
C LEU A 95 -13.30 0.83 -10.33
N ALA A 96 -12.85 2.01 -10.79
CA ALA A 96 -12.18 3.00 -9.94
C ALA A 96 -12.98 3.41 -8.70
N LYS A 97 -14.32 3.54 -8.81
CA LYS A 97 -15.18 3.85 -7.65
C LYS A 97 -15.17 2.72 -6.61
N ILE A 98 -15.19 1.47 -7.05
CA ILE A 98 -15.13 0.30 -6.17
C ILE A 98 -13.74 0.23 -5.53
N ILE A 99 -12.69 0.43 -6.32
CA ILE A 99 -11.30 0.39 -5.87
C ILE A 99 -11.02 1.50 -4.85
N TRP A 100 -11.62 2.68 -5.00
CA TRP A 100 -11.53 3.76 -4.01
C TRP A 100 -11.95 3.29 -2.62
N TRP A 101 -13.16 2.72 -2.52
CA TRP A 101 -13.69 2.23 -1.25
C TRP A 101 -12.93 1.00 -0.74
N LEU A 102 -12.47 0.14 -1.65
CA LEU A 102 -11.61 -0.99 -1.30
C LEU A 102 -10.30 -0.52 -0.68
N ILE A 103 -9.61 0.47 -1.26
CA ILE A 103 -8.35 1.02 -0.73
C ILE A 103 -8.57 1.62 0.66
N LEU A 104 -9.67 2.35 0.88
CA LEU A 104 -10.03 2.86 2.20
C LEU A 104 -10.27 1.73 3.20
N ALA A 105 -11.03 0.69 2.82
CA ALA A 105 -11.27 -0.47 3.67
C ALA A 105 -9.97 -1.21 4.01
N LEU A 106 -9.09 -1.44 3.03
CA LEU A 106 -7.78 -2.06 3.23
C LEU A 106 -6.89 -1.22 4.15
N GLY A 107 -6.90 0.11 4.00
CA GLY A 107 -6.21 1.03 4.90
C GLY A 107 -6.73 0.94 6.34
N MET A 108 -8.04 0.90 6.53
CA MET A 108 -8.65 0.72 7.85
C MET A 108 -8.24 -0.62 8.48
N VAL A 109 -8.25 -1.72 7.72
CA VAL A 109 -7.80 -3.03 8.21
C VAL A 109 -6.31 -2.97 8.59
N ALA A 110 -5.45 -2.35 7.78
CA ALA A 110 -4.03 -2.19 8.10
C ALA A 110 -3.81 -1.45 9.43
N VAL A 111 -4.57 -0.40 9.67
CA VAL A 111 -4.53 0.37 10.94
C VAL A 111 -5.06 -0.47 12.09
N PHE A 112 -6.21 -1.13 11.91
CA PHE A 112 -6.84 -1.99 12.91
C PHE A 112 -5.89 -3.09 13.41
N THR A 113 -5.14 -3.74 12.51
CA THR A 113 -4.16 -4.77 12.90
C THR A 113 -3.06 -4.27 13.84
N VAL A 114 -2.73 -2.98 13.81
CA VAL A 114 -1.73 -2.40 14.71
C VAL A 114 -2.28 -2.19 16.12
N TYR A 115 -3.53 -1.73 16.23
CA TYR A 115 -4.08 -1.34 17.53
C TYR A 115 -4.70 -2.51 18.29
N PHE A 116 -5.24 -3.51 17.59
CA PHE A 116 -6.03 -4.57 18.22
C PHE A 116 -5.37 -5.95 18.21
N PHE A 117 -4.31 -6.14 17.43
CA PHE A 117 -3.61 -7.43 17.33
C PHE A 117 -2.11 -7.37 17.61
N LYS A 118 -1.55 -6.17 17.82
CA LYS A 118 -0.17 -6.02 18.29
C LYS A 118 -0.11 -6.23 19.80
N SER A 119 -0.38 -7.46 20.23
CA SER A 119 -0.24 -7.96 21.60
C SER A 119 0.84 -9.02 21.63
#